data_AF-A0A818QF60-F1
#
_entry.id   AF-A0A818QF60-F1
#
_cell.length_a   1.000
_cell.length_b   1.000
_cell.length_c   1.000
_cell.angle_alpha   90.00
_cell.angle_beta   90.00
_cell.angle_gamma   90.00
#
_symmetry.space_group_name_H-M   'P 1'
#
loop_
_entity.id
_entity.type
_entity.pdbx_description
1 polymer ?
#
loop_
_entity_poly.entity_id
_entity_poly.type
_entity_poly.pdbx_seq_one_letter_code
_entity_poly.pdbx_strand_id
1 'polypeptide(L)'
;MEGSLLALIDLPDEVLLLILKNLDNIEVLYLFIDLNKRFNKLVHDSIFTNHLTMIRCSSNGSFDRLDEQIHDRFCSQILSSIHHNIKWLDVECSFMEDVLLCTSYPNLSGLDLHNIAKNIALRIFTKETPLTHIFQDKISSLVIDVVECESSSMNDTSNSNIFAHILTLFSKLTYFDYRSSFWYQSLFEMSTTISSKLI
;
A
#
# COMPACT_ATOMS: atom_id res chain seq x y z
N MET A 1 0.58 21.56 -27.57
CA MET A 1 0.18 21.14 -26.19
C MET A 1 0.62 22.15 -25.11
N GLU A 2 1.00 23.39 -25.46
CA GLU A 2 1.51 24.37 -24.48
C GLU A 2 0.43 25.11 -23.69
N GLY A 3 -0.82 25.15 -24.18
CA GLY A 3 -1.92 25.89 -23.51
C GLY A 3 -2.50 25.21 -22.25
N SER A 4 -2.28 23.91 -22.06
CA SER A 4 -2.90 23.14 -20.96
C SER A 4 -2.19 23.31 -19.62
N LEU A 5 -0.86 23.46 -19.63
CA LEU A 5 -0.05 23.59 -18.41
C LEU A 5 -0.09 25.02 -17.86
N LEU A 6 -0.22 26.02 -18.74
CA LEU A 6 -0.35 27.42 -18.35
C LEU A 6 -1.60 27.66 -17.48
N ALA A 7 -2.72 27.00 -17.78
CA ALA A 7 -3.95 27.14 -17.00
C ALA A 7 -3.83 26.61 -15.56
N LEU A 8 -2.95 25.64 -15.29
CA LEU A 8 -2.73 25.11 -13.94
C LEU A 8 -1.89 26.07 -13.08
N ILE A 9 -1.01 26.87 -13.69
CA ILE A 9 -0.13 27.80 -12.98
C ILE A 9 -0.92 28.95 -12.35
N ASP A 10 -2.07 29.31 -12.91
CA ASP A 10 -2.88 30.42 -12.39
C ASP A 10 -3.84 30.00 -11.26
N LEU A 11 -4.03 28.69 -11.04
CA LEU A 11 -4.89 28.18 -9.97
C LEU A 11 -4.24 28.40 -8.60
N PRO A 12 -4.98 28.64 -7.51
CA PRO A 12 -4.47 28.62 -6.14
C PRO A 12 -3.93 27.26 -5.71
N ASP A 13 -3.01 27.22 -4.74
CA ASP A 13 -2.38 25.98 -4.23
C ASP A 13 -3.44 24.99 -3.71
N GLU A 14 -4.49 25.48 -3.05
CA GLU A 14 -5.56 24.67 -2.47
C GLU A 14 -6.39 23.95 -3.55
N VAL A 15 -6.65 24.64 -4.66
CA VAL A 15 -7.37 24.07 -5.81
C VAL A 15 -6.50 23.02 -6.49
N LEU A 16 -5.20 23.30 -6.64
CA LEU A 16 -4.25 22.34 -7.20
C LEU A 16 -4.15 21.08 -6.33
N LEU A 17 -4.04 21.21 -5.01
CA LEU A 17 -4.03 20.06 -4.10
C LEU A 17 -5.29 19.22 -4.26
N LEU A 18 -6.46 19.87 -4.36
CA LEU A 18 -7.72 19.17 -4.57
C LEU A 18 -7.74 18.41 -5.89
N ILE A 19 -7.21 18.98 -6.97
CA ILE A 19 -7.09 18.30 -8.27
C ILE A 19 -6.13 17.12 -8.15
N LEU A 20 -4.90 17.35 -7.66
CA LEU A 20 -3.86 16.33 -7.56
C LEU A 20 -4.30 15.14 -6.70
N LYS A 21 -5.06 15.38 -5.63
CA LYS A 21 -5.63 14.32 -4.79
C LYS A 21 -6.59 13.36 -5.49
N ASN A 22 -7.21 13.80 -6.59
CA ASN A 22 -8.12 12.96 -7.37
C ASN A 22 -7.40 12.25 -8.53
N LEU A 23 -6.09 12.43 -8.67
CA LEU A 23 -5.26 11.76 -9.66
C LEU A 23 -4.49 10.60 -9.01
N ASP A 24 -3.97 9.71 -9.85
CA ASP A 24 -3.04 8.67 -9.43
C ASP A 24 -1.80 9.31 -8.82
N ASN A 25 -1.55 9.04 -7.54
CA ASN A 25 -0.46 9.68 -6.80
C ASN A 25 0.92 9.25 -7.34
N ILE A 26 1.05 8.06 -7.92
CA ILE A 26 2.30 7.62 -8.56
C ILE A 26 2.59 8.49 -9.78
N GLU A 27 1.60 8.63 -10.67
CA GLU A 27 1.77 9.41 -11.91
C GLU A 27 2.07 10.87 -11.59
N VAL A 28 1.35 11.45 -10.62
CA VAL A 28 1.60 12.82 -10.15
C VAL A 28 3.00 12.97 -9.59
N LEU A 29 3.42 12.12 -8.65
CA LEU A 29 4.75 12.20 -8.06
C LEU A 29 5.84 12.03 -9.13
N TYR A 30 5.68 11.05 -10.02
CA TYR A 30 6.64 10.81 -11.09
C TYR A 30 6.83 12.01 -12.02
N LEU A 31 5.73 12.69 -12.38
CA LEU A 31 5.73 13.81 -13.33
C LEU A 31 6.12 15.14 -12.69
N PHE A 32 5.69 15.39 -11.46
CA PHE A 32 5.80 16.71 -10.84
C PHE A 32 6.94 16.85 -9.85
N ILE A 33 7.51 15.74 -9.36
CA ILE A 33 8.69 15.83 -8.49
C ILE A 33 9.88 16.41 -9.27
N ASP A 34 10.50 17.41 -8.66
CA ASP A 34 11.58 18.22 -9.20
C ASP A 34 11.27 19.02 -10.46
N LEU A 35 9.98 19.15 -10.81
CA LEU A 35 9.56 19.94 -11.97
C LEU A 35 9.78 21.44 -11.73
N ASN A 36 9.26 21.97 -10.62
CA ASN A 36 9.52 23.33 -10.16
C ASN A 36 9.23 23.49 -8.66
N LYS A 37 9.68 24.61 -8.07
CA LYS A 37 9.53 24.88 -6.63
C LYS A 37 8.10 24.79 -6.12
N ARG A 38 7.13 25.25 -6.93
CA ARG A 38 5.72 25.28 -6.53
C ARG A 38 5.15 23.87 -6.49
N PHE A 39 5.28 23.10 -7.58
CA PHE A 39 4.81 21.71 -7.59
C PHE A 39 5.57 20.85 -6.59
N ASN A 40 6.87 21.08 -6.38
CA ASN A 40 7.62 20.40 -5.32
C ASN A 40 6.98 20.62 -3.95
N LYS A 41 6.62 21.87 -3.62
CA LYS A 41 5.90 22.16 -2.37
C LYS A 41 4.58 21.39 -2.28
N LEU A 42 3.81 21.33 -3.38
CA LEU A 42 2.52 20.64 -3.41
C LEU A 42 2.64 19.12 -3.26
N VAL A 43 3.57 18.49 -4.00
CA VAL A 43 3.74 17.03 -3.96
C VAL A 43 4.48 16.55 -2.70
N HIS A 44 5.09 17.45 -1.93
CA HIS A 44 5.59 17.14 -0.59
C HIS A 44 4.57 17.47 0.51
N ASP A 45 3.41 18.05 0.18
CA ASP A 45 2.41 18.37 1.17
C ASP A 45 1.86 17.09 1.80
N SER A 46 1.78 17.07 3.13
CA SER A 46 1.24 15.93 3.89
C SER A 46 -0.20 15.59 3.52
N ILE A 47 -0.98 16.58 3.06
CA ILE A 47 -2.35 16.37 2.59
C ILE A 47 -2.34 15.40 1.41
N PHE A 48 -1.37 15.53 0.50
CA PHE A 48 -1.24 14.71 -0.70
C PHE A 48 -0.46 13.41 -0.46
N THR A 49 0.58 13.44 0.37
CA THR A 49 1.53 12.31 0.57
C THR A 49 1.21 11.39 1.73
N ASN A 50 0.19 11.68 2.54
CA ASN A 50 -0.15 10.84 3.69
C ASN A 50 -0.60 9.42 3.31
N HIS A 51 -1.17 9.25 2.13
CA HIS A 51 -1.60 7.97 1.57
C HIS A 51 -0.99 7.83 0.18
N LEU A 52 -0.05 6.90 0.06
CA LEU A 52 0.60 6.57 -1.20
C LEU A 52 0.09 5.21 -1.71
N THR A 53 -0.30 5.13 -2.97
CA THR A 53 -0.84 3.92 -3.58
C THR A 53 0.11 3.50 -4.67
N MET A 54 0.95 2.50 -4.42
CA MET A 54 1.98 1.99 -5.32
C MET A 54 1.43 0.90 -6.26
N ILE A 55 0.20 1.10 -6.75
CA ILE A 55 -0.54 0.13 -7.55
C ILE A 55 -1.31 0.89 -8.62
N ARG A 56 -1.22 0.42 -9.87
CA ARG A 56 -1.96 1.03 -10.97
C ARG A 56 -3.28 0.29 -11.16
N CYS A 57 -4.40 0.98 -10.95
CA CYS A 57 -5.71 0.44 -11.28
C CYS A 57 -5.99 0.63 -12.77
N SER A 58 -6.17 -0.46 -13.49
CA SER A 58 -6.60 -0.43 -14.88
C SER A 58 -8.12 -0.23 -14.98
N SER A 59 -8.59 0.21 -16.15
CA SER A 59 -10.01 0.52 -16.39
C SER A 59 -10.97 -0.68 -16.22
N ASN A 60 -10.47 -1.90 -16.32
CA ASN A 60 -11.20 -3.15 -16.06
C ASN A 60 -11.14 -3.59 -14.58
N GLY A 61 -10.55 -2.77 -13.69
CA GLY A 61 -10.42 -3.07 -12.26
C GLY A 61 -9.32 -4.08 -11.93
N SER A 62 -8.46 -4.45 -12.89
CA SER A 62 -7.25 -5.19 -12.56
C SER A 62 -6.16 -4.28 -12.03
N PHE A 63 -5.19 -4.87 -11.34
CA PHE A 63 -3.98 -4.17 -10.95
C PHE A 63 -2.93 -4.40 -12.04
N ASP A 64 -2.57 -3.33 -12.73
CA ASP A 64 -1.48 -3.33 -13.68
C ASP A 64 -0.16 -3.16 -12.91
N ARG A 65 0.84 -3.95 -13.31
CA ARG A 65 2.19 -3.80 -12.79
C ARG A 65 2.73 -2.42 -13.13
N LEU A 66 3.41 -1.82 -12.16
CA LEU A 66 4.17 -0.61 -12.39
C LEU A 66 5.31 -0.89 -13.37
N ASP A 67 5.57 0.07 -14.25
CA ASP A 67 6.75 0.01 -15.11
C ASP A 67 8.03 0.01 -14.26
N GLU A 68 8.99 -0.83 -14.61
CA GLU A 68 10.24 -1.04 -13.85
C GLU A 68 11.03 0.26 -13.68
N GLN A 69 11.05 1.14 -14.69
CA GLN A 69 11.74 2.43 -14.59
C GLN A 69 11.05 3.38 -13.63
N ILE A 70 9.72 3.33 -13.56
CA ILE A 70 8.95 4.11 -12.60
C ILE A 70 9.24 3.56 -11.19
N HIS A 71 9.17 2.25 -11.01
CA HIS A 71 9.48 1.58 -9.74
C HIS A 71 10.87 1.96 -9.21
N ASP A 72 11.91 1.83 -10.03
CA ASP A 72 13.29 2.11 -9.63
C ASP A 72 13.48 3.57 -9.21
N ARG A 73 12.86 4.50 -9.95
CA ARG A 73 12.89 5.92 -9.59
C ARG A 73 12.15 6.17 -8.28
N PHE A 74 11.05 5.46 -8.04
CA PHE A 74 10.32 5.58 -6.78
C PHE A 74 11.18 5.17 -5.58
N CYS A 75 11.75 3.98 -5.65
CA CYS A 75 12.55 3.41 -4.56
C CYS A 75 13.84 4.20 -4.32
N SER A 76 14.50 4.71 -5.36
CA SER A 76 15.78 5.42 -5.23
C SER A 76 15.66 6.91 -4.90
N GLN A 77 14.60 7.59 -5.36
CA GLN A 77 14.52 9.06 -5.30
C GLN A 77 13.24 9.58 -4.64
N ILE A 78 12.09 9.09 -5.07
CA ILE A 78 10.81 9.70 -4.67
C ILE A 78 10.51 9.35 -3.22
N LEU A 79 10.54 8.06 -2.85
CA LEU A 79 10.25 7.62 -1.49
C LEU A 79 11.21 8.22 -0.48
N SER A 80 12.51 8.33 -0.81
CA SER A 80 13.48 8.97 0.08
C SER A 80 13.17 10.46 0.35
N SER A 81 12.49 11.15 -0.56
CA SER A 81 12.07 12.54 -0.35
C SER A 81 10.77 12.72 0.46
N ILE A 82 9.80 11.80 0.34
CA ILE A 82 8.45 11.95 0.93
C ILE A 82 8.14 11.00 2.09
N HIS A 83 8.99 10.01 2.40
CA HIS A 83 8.70 8.94 3.37
C HIS A 83 8.24 9.39 4.75
N HIS A 84 8.69 10.57 5.20
CA HIS A 84 8.34 11.12 6.49
C HIS A 84 6.86 11.54 6.57
N ASN A 85 6.18 11.79 5.45
CA ASN A 85 4.78 12.17 5.42
C ASN A 85 3.83 10.98 5.24
N ILE A 86 4.33 9.85 4.76
CA ILE A 86 3.54 8.65 4.46
C ILE A 86 3.04 8.03 5.76
N LYS A 87 1.72 7.94 5.89
CA LYS A 87 1.01 7.28 7.00
C LYS A 87 0.36 5.98 6.56
N TRP A 88 -0.02 5.89 5.30
CA TRP A 88 -0.64 4.74 4.69
C TRP A 88 0.02 4.45 3.35
N LEU A 89 0.24 3.17 3.08
CA LEU A 89 0.90 2.70 1.88
C LEU A 89 0.14 1.50 1.31
N ASP A 90 -0.30 1.59 0.05
CA ASP A 90 -0.84 0.45 -0.69
C ASP A 90 0.25 -0.08 -1.60
N VAL A 91 0.58 -1.36 -1.55
CA VAL A 91 1.69 -1.95 -2.33
C VAL A 91 1.26 -3.27 -2.94
N GLU A 92 1.64 -3.48 -4.20
CA GLU A 92 1.56 -4.80 -4.81
C GLU A 92 2.62 -5.72 -4.19
N CYS A 93 2.24 -6.96 -3.87
CA CYS A 93 3.11 -7.94 -3.22
C CYS A 93 4.46 -8.12 -3.92
N SER A 94 4.53 -7.99 -5.26
CA SER A 94 5.78 -8.14 -6.02
C SER A 94 6.81 -7.04 -5.75
N PHE A 95 6.37 -5.85 -5.32
CA PHE A 95 7.25 -4.72 -5.01
C PHE A 95 7.40 -4.47 -3.50
N MET A 96 6.66 -5.22 -2.68
CA MET A 96 6.60 -5.00 -1.24
C MET A 96 7.97 -4.92 -0.58
N GLU A 97 8.89 -5.85 -0.87
CA GLU A 97 10.22 -5.84 -0.25
C GLU A 97 11.01 -4.59 -0.63
N ASP A 98 11.06 -4.25 -1.91
CA ASP A 98 11.81 -3.08 -2.40
C ASP A 98 11.28 -1.79 -1.77
N VAL A 99 9.96 -1.62 -1.77
CA VAL A 99 9.31 -0.41 -1.27
C VAL A 99 9.42 -0.28 0.24
N LEU A 100 9.22 -1.37 0.98
CA LEU A 100 9.25 -1.34 2.44
C LEU A 100 10.68 -1.26 3.00
N LEU A 101 11.68 -1.71 2.24
CA LEU A 101 13.08 -1.69 2.66
C LEU A 101 13.88 -0.49 2.11
N CYS A 102 13.39 0.23 1.10
CA CYS A 102 14.15 1.33 0.49
C CYS A 102 14.39 2.51 1.43
N THR A 103 13.49 2.74 2.40
CA THR A 103 13.59 3.88 3.33
C THR A 103 12.91 3.60 4.66
N SER A 104 13.19 4.42 5.67
CA SER A 104 12.49 4.35 6.95
C SER A 104 11.19 5.13 6.85
N TYR A 105 10.07 4.49 7.14
CA TYR A 105 8.78 5.19 7.28
C TYR A 105 8.50 5.44 8.77
N PRO A 106 8.75 6.65 9.29
CA PRO A 106 8.57 6.94 10.72
C PRO A 106 7.10 7.06 11.12
N ASN A 107 6.24 7.48 10.18
CA ASN A 107 4.83 7.78 10.44
C ASN A 107 3.87 6.73 9.86
N LEU A 108 4.39 5.64 9.29
CA LEU A 108 3.58 4.57 8.71
C LEU A 108 2.79 3.86 9.81
N SER A 109 1.46 3.96 9.69
CA SER A 109 0.50 3.30 10.59
C SER A 109 -0.39 2.30 9.85
N GLY A 110 -0.53 2.45 8.53
CA GLY A 110 -1.35 1.59 7.69
C GLY A 110 -0.58 1.00 6.52
N LEU A 111 -0.89 -0.25 6.18
CA LEU A 111 -0.31 -0.96 5.06
C LEU A 111 -1.37 -1.83 4.38
N ASP A 112 -1.55 -1.64 3.08
CA ASP A 112 -2.41 -2.48 2.26
C ASP A 112 -1.54 -3.26 1.29
N LEU A 113 -1.61 -4.59 1.36
CA LEU A 113 -0.85 -5.49 0.51
C LEU A 113 -1.78 -6.16 -0.48
N HIS A 114 -1.52 -5.95 -1.77
CA HIS A 114 -2.39 -6.42 -2.83
C HIS A 114 -1.75 -7.51 -3.67
N ASN A 115 -2.59 -8.30 -4.33
CA ASN A 115 -2.18 -9.37 -5.25
C ASN A 115 -1.23 -10.38 -4.59
N ILE A 116 -1.44 -10.69 -3.31
CA ILE A 116 -0.59 -11.66 -2.62
C ILE A 116 -1.00 -13.06 -3.08
N ALA A 117 -0.09 -13.77 -3.76
CA ALA A 117 -0.29 -15.19 -4.02
C ALA A 117 -0.24 -15.97 -2.69
N LYS A 118 -1.14 -16.93 -2.50
CA LYS A 118 -1.28 -17.69 -1.24
C LYS A 118 0.03 -18.33 -0.74
N ASN A 119 0.85 -18.87 -1.65
CA ASN A 119 2.15 -19.45 -1.32
C ASN A 119 3.19 -18.39 -0.86
N ILE A 120 3.06 -17.15 -1.33
CA ILE A 120 3.89 -16.02 -0.89
C ILE A 120 3.41 -15.51 0.47
N ALA A 121 2.10 -15.44 0.72
CA ALA A 121 1.54 -15.04 2.02
C ALA A 121 2.12 -15.87 3.18
N LEU A 122 2.21 -17.20 3.02
CA LEU A 122 2.85 -18.07 4.00
C LEU A 122 4.28 -17.62 4.29
N ARG A 123 5.10 -17.44 3.26
CA ARG A 123 6.51 -17.02 3.41
C ARG A 123 6.65 -15.68 4.12
N ILE A 124 5.82 -14.70 3.79
CA ILE A 124 5.83 -13.38 4.41
C ILE A 124 5.54 -13.49 5.91
N PHE A 125 4.51 -14.23 6.29
CA PHE A 125 3.98 -14.23 7.66
C PHE A 125 4.44 -15.40 8.55
N THR A 126 5.22 -16.38 8.05
CA THR A 126 5.73 -17.48 8.89
C THR A 126 7.18 -17.32 9.35
N LYS A 127 7.66 -16.07 9.49
CA LYS A 127 8.98 -15.65 10.05
C LYS A 127 10.20 -15.69 9.12
N GLU A 128 10.02 -15.89 7.82
CA GLU A 128 11.15 -15.90 6.88
C GLU A 128 11.50 -14.52 6.31
N THR A 129 10.65 -13.50 6.50
CA THR A 129 10.89 -12.17 5.93
C THR A 129 11.31 -11.14 6.99
N PRO A 130 12.28 -10.25 6.70
CA PRO A 130 12.67 -9.15 7.57
C PRO A 130 11.53 -8.14 7.82
N LEU A 131 10.56 -8.10 6.91
CA LEU A 131 9.49 -7.11 6.87
C LEU A 131 8.62 -7.10 8.13
N THR A 132 8.26 -8.28 8.64
CA THR A 132 7.40 -8.39 9.82
C THR A 132 8.07 -7.74 11.03
N HIS A 133 9.39 -7.89 11.18
CA HIS A 133 10.12 -7.30 12.31
C HIS A 133 10.26 -5.78 12.23
N ILE A 134 10.38 -5.22 11.02
CA ILE A 134 10.56 -3.77 10.84
C ILE A 134 9.27 -3.01 11.15
N PHE A 135 8.13 -3.61 10.83
CA PHE A 135 6.84 -2.91 10.82
C PHE A 135 5.84 -3.40 11.87
N GLN A 136 6.06 -4.55 12.53
CA GLN A 136 5.16 -5.10 13.57
C GLN A 136 4.76 -4.07 14.64
N ASP A 137 5.68 -3.18 15.00
CA ASP A 137 5.51 -2.22 16.09
C ASP A 137 4.93 -0.88 15.63
N LYS A 138 4.87 -0.66 14.32
CA LYS A 138 4.44 0.59 13.68
C LYS A 138 3.04 0.50 13.10
N ILE A 139 2.69 -0.65 12.53
CA ILE A 139 1.43 -0.85 11.84
C ILE A 139 0.32 -1.11 12.86
N SER A 140 -0.70 -0.24 12.84
CA SER A 140 -1.95 -0.41 13.58
C SER A 140 -3.09 -0.86 12.66
N SER A 141 -2.93 -0.76 11.34
CA SER A 141 -3.92 -1.15 10.34
C SER A 141 -3.28 -1.93 9.21
N LEU A 142 -3.77 -3.14 8.95
CA LEU A 142 -3.25 -4.01 7.88
C LEU A 142 -4.40 -4.51 7.02
N VAL A 143 -4.32 -4.29 5.71
CA VAL A 143 -5.21 -4.91 4.72
C VAL A 143 -4.40 -5.86 3.85
N ILE A 144 -4.97 -7.03 3.57
CA ILE A 144 -4.34 -8.06 2.75
C ILE A 144 -5.35 -8.55 1.72
N ASP A 145 -5.06 -8.31 0.44
CA ASP A 145 -5.81 -8.87 -0.68
C ASP A 145 -5.05 -10.06 -1.27
N VAL A 146 -5.59 -11.26 -1.07
CA VAL A 146 -5.02 -12.53 -1.55
C VAL A 146 -5.71 -12.99 -2.82
N VAL A 147 -4.91 -13.32 -3.84
CA VAL A 147 -5.38 -13.85 -5.12
C VAL A 147 -5.06 -15.35 -5.18
N GLU A 148 -6.04 -16.16 -5.58
CA GLU A 148 -5.83 -17.59 -5.81
C GLU A 148 -5.12 -17.82 -7.14
N CYS A 149 -4.04 -18.60 -7.12
CA CYS A 149 -3.50 -19.20 -8.34
C CYS A 149 -4.33 -20.44 -8.67
N GLU A 150 -4.84 -20.54 -9.91
CA GLU A 150 -5.74 -21.59 -10.43
C GLU A 150 -5.20 -23.04 -10.35
N SER A 151 -4.07 -23.29 -9.69
CA SER A 151 -3.27 -24.51 -9.89
C SER A 151 -3.11 -25.44 -8.69
N SER A 152 -3.84 -25.28 -7.58
CA SER A 152 -3.72 -26.30 -6.51
C SER A 152 -4.98 -26.54 -5.69
N SER A 153 -5.43 -27.80 -5.68
CA SER A 153 -6.43 -28.38 -4.76
C SER A 153 -5.87 -28.49 -3.33
N MET A 154 -5.31 -27.40 -2.80
CA MET A 154 -4.64 -27.38 -1.51
C MET A 154 -5.64 -27.22 -0.35
N ASN A 155 -5.54 -28.14 0.60
CA ASN A 155 -6.37 -28.28 1.81
C ASN A 155 -6.58 -26.98 2.61
N ASP A 156 -7.80 -26.80 3.14
CA ASP A 156 -8.25 -25.67 3.97
C ASP A 156 -7.37 -25.37 5.20
N THR A 157 -6.62 -26.36 5.69
CA THR A 157 -5.78 -26.27 6.90
C THR A 157 -4.62 -25.28 6.76
N SER A 158 -4.20 -24.93 5.53
CA SER A 158 -3.12 -23.95 5.33
C SER A 158 -3.55 -22.52 5.63
N ASN A 159 -4.84 -22.18 5.44
CA ASN A 159 -5.33 -20.81 5.52
C ASN A 159 -5.50 -20.35 6.97
N SER A 160 -6.04 -21.21 7.83
CA SER A 160 -6.15 -20.93 9.27
C SER A 160 -4.79 -20.63 9.91
N ASN A 161 -3.73 -21.26 9.39
CA ASN A 161 -2.37 -21.04 9.87
C ASN A 161 -1.86 -19.64 9.50
N ILE A 162 -2.10 -19.15 8.28
CA ILE A 162 -1.67 -17.80 7.86
C ILE A 162 -2.31 -16.74 8.75
N PHE A 163 -3.63 -16.83 8.95
CA PHE A 163 -4.38 -15.87 9.75
C PHE A 163 -3.89 -15.82 11.21
N ALA A 164 -3.70 -17.00 11.83
CA ALA A 164 -3.17 -17.09 13.18
C ALA A 164 -1.76 -16.47 13.29
N HIS A 165 -0.92 -16.65 12.27
CA HIS A 165 0.42 -16.07 12.24
C HIS A 165 0.40 -14.54 12.10
N ILE A 166 -0.46 -13.99 11.22
CA ILE A 166 -0.61 -12.54 11.08
C ILE A 166 -1.04 -11.91 12.41
N LEU A 167 -2.08 -12.45 13.05
CA LEU A 167 -2.54 -11.94 14.35
C LEU A 167 -1.48 -12.06 15.45
N THR A 168 -0.65 -13.10 15.38
CA THR A 168 0.45 -13.27 16.35
C THR A 168 1.58 -12.26 16.09
N LEU A 169 1.88 -11.95 14.83
CA LEU A 169 2.96 -11.06 14.44
C LEU A 169 2.65 -9.59 14.73
N PHE A 170 1.42 -9.17 14.48
CA PHE A 170 1.03 -7.77 14.64
C PHE A 170 0.14 -7.57 15.87
N SER A 171 0.79 -7.61 17.04
CA SER A 171 0.13 -7.46 18.34
C SER A 171 -0.51 -6.09 18.58
N LYS A 172 -0.17 -5.08 17.76
CA LYS A 172 -0.71 -3.71 17.84
C LYS A 172 -1.81 -3.41 16.82
N LEU A 173 -2.26 -4.39 16.03
CA LEU A 173 -3.36 -4.14 15.09
C LEU A 173 -4.62 -3.72 15.85
N THR A 174 -5.07 -2.52 15.53
CA THR A 174 -6.41 -2.04 15.87
C THR A 174 -7.39 -2.39 14.76
N TYR A 175 -6.90 -2.58 13.53
CA TYR A 175 -7.68 -2.94 12.36
C TYR A 175 -6.96 -4.01 11.54
N PHE A 176 -7.71 -5.01 11.11
CA PHE A 176 -7.24 -6.04 10.20
C PHE A 176 -8.36 -6.41 9.23
N ASP A 177 -8.08 -6.31 7.94
CA ASP A 177 -8.98 -6.71 6.87
C ASP A 177 -8.26 -7.70 5.95
N TYR A 178 -8.87 -8.86 5.77
CA TYR A 178 -8.34 -9.91 4.91
C TYR A 178 -9.36 -10.15 3.82
N ARG A 179 -9.01 -9.83 2.58
CA ARG A 179 -9.87 -10.01 1.42
C ARG A 179 -9.35 -11.16 0.59
N SER A 180 -10.20 -12.14 0.38
CA SER A 180 -9.95 -13.23 -0.55
C SER A 180 -11.15 -13.36 -1.46
N SER A 181 -10.91 -13.49 -2.76
CA SER A 181 -11.94 -13.57 -3.80
C SER A 181 -12.94 -14.72 -3.61
N PHE A 182 -12.69 -15.66 -2.70
CA PHE A 182 -13.55 -16.81 -2.42
C PHE A 182 -14.29 -16.78 -1.07
N TRP A 183 -14.00 -15.83 -0.16
CA TRP A 183 -14.45 -15.91 1.24
C TRP A 183 -15.20 -14.68 1.74
N TYR A 184 -16.36 -14.38 1.14
CA TYR A 184 -17.30 -13.45 1.77
C TYR A 184 -18.08 -14.08 2.94
N GLN A 185 -18.09 -15.41 3.10
CA GLN A 185 -18.92 -16.09 4.11
C GLN A 185 -18.19 -16.48 5.41
N SER A 186 -16.91 -16.86 5.39
CA SER A 186 -16.24 -17.36 6.62
C SER A 186 -15.50 -16.30 7.44
N LEU A 187 -15.17 -15.14 6.85
CA LEU A 187 -14.48 -14.05 7.57
C LEU A 187 -15.44 -13.20 8.43
N PHE A 188 -16.73 -13.16 8.07
CA PHE A 188 -17.75 -12.46 8.86
C PHE A 188 -17.92 -13.08 10.25
N GLU A 189 -17.66 -14.39 10.40
CA GLU A 189 -17.73 -15.09 11.70
C GLU A 189 -16.47 -14.89 12.58
N MET A 190 -15.32 -14.60 11.97
CA MET A 190 -14.06 -14.36 12.71
C MET A 190 -13.87 -12.90 13.13
N SER A 191 -14.33 -11.92 12.34
CA SER A 191 -14.24 -10.50 12.74
C SER A 191 -15.07 -10.21 14.01
N THR A 192 -16.24 -10.84 14.14
CA THR A 192 -17.06 -10.79 15.37
C THR A 192 -16.32 -11.35 16.58
N THR A 193 -15.43 -12.33 16.37
CA THR A 193 -14.65 -12.95 17.44
C THR A 193 -13.48 -12.05 17.89
N ILE A 194 -12.85 -11.31 16.99
CA ILE A 194 -11.76 -10.37 17.33
C ILE A 194 -12.32 -9.14 18.06
N SER A 195 -13.45 -8.58 17.62
CA SER A 195 -14.12 -7.48 18.34
C SER A 195 -14.57 -7.89 19.75
N SER A 196 -14.82 -9.18 20.01
CA SER A 196 -15.19 -9.67 21.35
C SER A 196 -14.01 -9.92 22.30
N LYS A 197 -12.76 -9.96 21.80
CA LYS A 197 -11.53 -10.16 22.60
C LYS A 197 -10.74 -8.88 22.87
N LEU A 198 -11.15 -7.76 22.27
CA LEU A 198 -10.51 -6.43 22.41
C LEU A 198 -11.32 -5.44 23.28
N ILE A 199 -12.30 -5.94 24.06
CA ILE A 199 -13.01 -5.18 25.10
C ILE A 199 -12.68 -5.77 26.46
#